data_AF-A0A3M6VET5-F1
#
_entry.id   AF-A0A3M6VET5-F1
#
_cell.length_a   1.000
_cell.length_b   1.000
_cell.length_c   1.000
_cell.angle_alpha   90.00
_cell.angle_beta   90.00
_cell.angle_gamma   90.00
#
_symmetry.space_group_name_H-M   'P 1'
#
loop_
_entity.id
_entity.type
_entity.pdbx_description
1 polymer ?
#
loop_
_entity_poly.entity_id
_entity_poly.type
_entity_poly.pdbx_seq_one_letter_code
_entity_poly.pdbx_strand_id
1 'polypeptide(L)'
;MSSAARISCALVVIALVICSATTVATPKSIPAGVALFTLHSSYVPTAIKRRLRRTTAMETIETAEERAPNFLVSELASSFSSLKSLPAAFYQKSQSWMLWLTRKSSDEMFKLLKLNELVKLDTDGTKLFGDPRFIEWVTYVRTTYSKRPTAAAEEILKTLIDHYGDGAALARHLVAGTDINGVKLIADLAADLQAAQLKKWDKEGKTVEEVLQILELHKPESNPFQDPLFLQLLAFVKLKHPKNHAAVTLTAFRNFYKNDAAWAKLLVAGTKTDSVKSIALNLLWLQLSRWTEGGKTVGELFTLVGLEQSGEGLFKNILFSQWATFIEVRHRDKPEAAIDVILSTLGAHYGEEKALADVLVAGTEISHMAKLAINLLKGQYQKWEDTGKSVEWIFTVLRLDEMGEGLFKSPLFSQWATFIEVRHRDKPEAATDVILSTLVAHYGEKGPLADVLVAGTEIPHMAKLAVNLLKIQFRKWNDIGKDAEWVFTILRLNEFEEELFESPRLFMWLVYVEKRYRAEDNEAYKAAIAAAEKWTDPEIKKLANEAVKTAKEVAYMEPFEAVFSTLHSHYKDDMLKEILAKGSENANPEVKKVADEVKKMHEWATQEY
;
A
#
# COMPACT_ATOMS: atom_id res chain seq x y z
N MET A 1 16.57 -50.36 -30.57
CA MET A 1 17.19 -49.03 -30.30
C MET A 1 16.14 -48.20 -29.57
N SER A 2 16.39 -47.42 -28.52
CA SER A 2 17.55 -47.30 -27.61
C SER A 2 17.09 -46.35 -26.48
N SER A 3 16.81 -46.84 -25.25
CA SER A 3 17.75 -47.17 -24.16
C SER A 3 18.42 -45.97 -23.49
N ALA A 4 18.14 -45.73 -22.20
CA ALA A 4 18.91 -44.84 -21.34
C ALA A 4 18.78 -45.21 -19.83
N ALA A 5 19.42 -46.30 -19.40
CA ALA A 5 19.69 -46.58 -17.97
C ALA A 5 20.89 -47.53 -17.79
N ARG A 6 21.91 -47.09 -17.04
CA ARG A 6 23.07 -47.85 -16.50
C ARG A 6 23.31 -47.29 -15.08
N ILE A 7 23.50 -48.07 -14.00
CA ILE A 7 24.64 -48.95 -13.68
C ILE A 7 25.93 -48.11 -13.56
N SER A 8 26.62 -47.96 -12.41
CA SER A 8 26.49 -48.65 -11.10
C SER A 8 27.16 -47.88 -9.93
N CYS A 9 27.24 -48.54 -8.75
CA CYS A 9 28.08 -48.24 -7.55
C CYS A 9 27.58 -47.18 -6.52
N ALA A 10 27.75 -47.34 -5.19
CA ALA A 10 28.07 -48.55 -4.38
C ALA A 10 27.83 -48.38 -2.84
N LEU A 11 27.44 -49.51 -2.19
CA LEU A 11 27.78 -49.98 -0.82
C LEU A 11 27.21 -49.35 0.50
N VAL A 12 26.96 -50.26 1.47
CA VAL A 12 26.67 -50.15 2.95
C VAL A 12 25.43 -49.32 3.40
N VAL A 13 24.62 -49.64 4.43
CA VAL A 13 24.69 -50.57 5.61
C VAL A 13 23.35 -51.30 5.93
N ILE A 14 23.45 -52.58 6.32
CA ILE A 14 22.64 -53.47 7.23
C ILE A 14 21.40 -52.83 7.94
N ALA A 15 20.16 -53.37 8.09
CA ALA A 15 19.47 -54.69 7.93
C ALA A 15 19.08 -55.48 9.23
N LEU A 16 17.75 -55.64 9.48
CA LEU A 16 17.00 -56.78 10.11
C LEU A 16 17.31 -57.29 11.55
N VAL A 17 16.47 -58.08 12.28
CA VAL A 17 15.01 -58.06 12.62
C VAL A 17 14.63 -59.19 13.63
N ILE A 18 13.46 -59.10 14.33
CA ILE A 18 12.61 -60.19 14.92
C ILE A 18 12.72 -60.64 16.43
N CYS A 19 11.53 -60.67 17.09
CA CYS A 19 11.04 -61.44 18.28
C CYS A 19 11.78 -61.38 19.65
N SER A 20 11.15 -61.57 20.83
CA SER A 20 9.86 -62.19 21.27
C SER A 20 9.38 -61.57 22.63
N ALA A 21 8.31 -61.91 23.39
CA ALA A 21 6.98 -62.56 23.19
C ALA A 21 6.13 -62.52 24.52
N THR A 22 4.79 -62.74 24.46
CA THR A 22 3.84 -63.15 25.56
C THR A 22 3.61 -62.21 26.79
N THR A 23 2.44 -62.09 27.47
CA THR A 23 1.07 -62.69 27.37
C THR A 23 -0.03 -61.89 28.13
N VAL A 24 -1.31 -62.05 27.71
CA VAL A 24 -2.59 -62.01 28.50
C VAL A 24 -3.00 -60.77 29.33
N ALA A 25 -4.14 -60.15 28.96
CA ALA A 25 -5.32 -59.91 29.82
C ALA A 25 -6.55 -59.38 29.03
N THR A 26 -7.77 -59.87 29.32
CA THR A 26 -9.10 -59.38 28.85
C THR A 26 -10.20 -59.88 29.84
N PRO A 27 -11.53 -59.65 29.67
CA PRO A 27 -12.31 -58.64 28.91
C PRO A 27 -13.42 -57.93 29.75
N LYS A 28 -14.21 -57.03 29.10
CA LYS A 28 -15.66 -56.68 29.27
C LYS A 28 -15.92 -55.16 29.23
N SER A 29 -17.05 -54.61 28.76
CA SER A 29 -18.03 -54.98 27.71
C SER A 29 -19.06 -53.82 27.58
N ILE A 30 -19.53 -53.49 26.37
CA ILE A 30 -20.56 -52.47 26.02
C ILE A 30 -21.95 -53.17 25.81
N PRO A 31 -23.10 -52.57 25.34
CA PRO A 31 -23.45 -51.19 24.90
C PRO A 31 -24.87 -50.65 25.35
N ALA A 32 -25.31 -49.53 24.71
CA ALA A 32 -26.69 -49.03 24.47
C ALA A 32 -27.44 -48.20 25.56
N GLY A 33 -28.36 -47.28 25.23
CA GLY A 33 -28.65 -46.60 23.94
C GLY A 33 -30.13 -46.18 23.69
N VAL A 34 -30.37 -44.92 23.24
CA VAL A 34 -31.66 -44.38 22.69
C VAL A 34 -32.73 -44.12 23.81
N ALA A 35 -33.74 -43.22 23.78
CA ALA A 35 -34.54 -42.63 22.70
C ALA A 35 -34.74 -41.07 22.70
N LEU A 36 -35.99 -40.57 22.64
CA LEU A 36 -36.40 -39.45 21.76
C LEU A 36 -37.72 -38.72 22.21
N PHE A 37 -38.36 -37.98 21.28
CA PHE A 37 -39.63 -37.20 21.30
C PHE A 37 -39.53 -35.77 21.93
N THR A 38 -39.80 -34.59 21.30
CA THR A 38 -40.65 -34.04 20.19
C THR A 38 -42.09 -33.64 20.59
N LEU A 39 -42.70 -32.51 20.16
CA LEU A 39 -42.37 -31.46 19.15
C LEU A 39 -42.67 -30.03 19.73
N HIS A 40 -43.25 -28.95 19.13
CA HIS A 40 -43.95 -28.62 17.87
C HIS A 40 -43.86 -27.10 17.47
N SER A 41 -44.65 -26.66 16.48
CA SER A 41 -44.81 -25.32 15.84
C SER A 41 -45.28 -24.16 16.77
N SER A 42 -45.01 -22.86 16.58
CA SER A 42 -45.32 -22.05 15.36
C SER A 42 -44.79 -20.58 15.32
N TYR A 43 -44.74 -19.99 14.10
CA TYR A 43 -44.71 -18.55 13.70
C TYR A 43 -43.68 -17.51 14.26
N VAL A 44 -42.55 -17.31 13.52
CA VAL A 44 -42.21 -16.13 12.65
C VAL A 44 -42.54 -14.68 13.14
N PRO A 45 -41.69 -13.61 12.96
CA PRO A 45 -40.39 -13.48 12.25
C PRO A 45 -39.20 -12.74 12.97
N THR A 46 -38.00 -12.89 12.38
CA THR A 46 -36.85 -11.94 12.31
C THR A 46 -36.33 -11.14 13.53
N ALA A 47 -35.14 -11.53 14.01
CA ALA A 47 -34.15 -10.62 14.61
C ALA A 47 -32.69 -11.07 14.29
N ILE A 48 -32.34 -11.19 12.99
CA ILE A 48 -31.02 -11.71 12.58
C ILE A 48 -29.91 -10.68 12.81
N LYS A 49 -29.19 -10.82 13.93
CA LYS A 49 -27.88 -10.19 14.16
C LYS A 49 -26.85 -10.73 13.15
N ARG A 50 -26.75 -10.12 11.96
CA ARG A 50 -25.74 -10.49 10.96
C ARG A 50 -24.43 -9.73 11.17
N ARG A 51 -23.33 -10.49 11.22
CA ARG A 51 -21.97 -10.00 11.52
C ARG A 51 -21.52 -8.93 10.52
N LEU A 52 -21.06 -7.78 11.02
CA LEU A 52 -20.20 -6.89 10.25
C LEU A 52 -18.87 -7.61 9.95
N ARG A 53 -18.51 -7.72 8.67
CA ARG A 53 -17.17 -8.15 8.26
C ARG A 53 -16.19 -6.99 8.52
N ARG A 54 -15.09 -7.24 9.22
CA ARG A 54 -13.94 -6.31 9.23
C ARG A 54 -13.28 -6.36 7.84
N THR A 55 -13.33 -5.27 7.07
CA THR A 55 -12.63 -5.13 5.78
C THR A 55 -11.96 -3.75 5.61
N THR A 56 -11.34 -3.27 6.69
CA THR A 56 -10.13 -2.43 6.62
C THR A 56 -9.17 -2.99 7.63
N ALA A 57 -8.25 -3.85 7.19
CA ALA A 57 -7.12 -4.27 7.99
C ALA A 57 -6.04 -3.19 7.86
N MET A 58 -6.10 -2.18 8.73
CA MET A 58 -4.85 -1.64 9.26
C MET A 58 -4.23 -2.81 10.04
N GLU A 59 -3.12 -3.36 9.57
CA GLU A 59 -2.37 -4.33 10.35
C GLU A 59 -2.07 -3.71 11.71
N THR A 60 -2.36 -4.44 12.79
CA THR A 60 -2.09 -3.89 14.11
C THR A 60 -0.58 -3.75 14.27
N ILE A 61 -0.15 -2.53 14.60
CA ILE A 61 1.25 -2.21 14.94
C ILE A 61 1.53 -2.71 16.37
N GLU A 62 1.20 -3.99 16.61
CA GLU A 62 1.52 -4.79 17.79
C GLU A 62 2.83 -5.56 17.56
N THR A 63 3.19 -5.83 16.30
CA THR A 63 4.44 -6.52 15.90
C THR A 63 5.68 -5.60 15.80
N ALA A 64 5.52 -4.29 16.08
CA ALA A 64 6.61 -3.33 16.06
C ALA A 64 7.13 -2.94 17.45
N GLU A 65 6.41 -3.25 18.54
CA GLU A 65 6.95 -3.07 19.90
C GLU A 65 8.12 -4.05 20.18
N GLU A 66 8.19 -5.20 19.49
CA GLU A 66 9.25 -6.20 19.66
C GLU A 66 10.63 -5.82 19.10
N ARG A 67 10.79 -4.66 18.43
CA ARG A 67 12.08 -4.24 17.83
C ARG A 67 12.73 -3.00 18.43
N ALA A 68 12.11 -2.36 19.43
CA ALA A 68 12.84 -1.51 20.35
C ALA A 68 13.53 -2.39 21.42
N PRO A 69 14.65 -1.95 22.05
CA PRO A 69 15.20 -2.64 23.21
C PRO A 69 14.13 -2.69 24.31
N ASN A 70 13.60 -3.90 24.54
CA ASN A 70 12.29 -4.05 25.16
C ASN A 70 12.43 -4.02 26.69
N PHE A 71 12.43 -2.81 27.28
CA PHE A 71 12.53 -2.60 28.72
C PHE A 71 11.22 -3.00 29.43
N LEU A 72 11.02 -4.31 29.56
CA LEU A 72 9.80 -4.92 30.06
C LEU A 72 9.59 -4.64 31.55
N VAL A 73 8.55 -3.87 31.87
CA VAL A 73 8.19 -3.51 33.25
C VAL A 73 7.93 -4.75 34.12
N SER A 74 7.51 -5.87 33.52
CA SER A 74 7.38 -7.17 34.19
C SER A 74 8.72 -7.77 34.67
N GLU A 75 9.85 -7.46 34.01
CA GLU A 75 11.17 -7.92 34.43
C GLU A 75 11.74 -7.11 35.60
N LEU A 76 11.18 -5.94 35.94
CA LEU A 76 11.60 -5.16 37.12
C LEU A 76 11.35 -5.88 38.45
N ALA A 77 10.59 -6.99 38.45
CA ALA A 77 10.43 -7.90 39.58
C ALA A 77 11.45 -9.07 39.57
N SER A 78 12.03 -9.41 38.42
CA SER A 78 12.99 -10.52 38.25
C SER A 78 14.45 -10.09 38.08
N SER A 79 14.75 -8.79 37.90
CA SER A 79 16.09 -8.26 37.55
C SER A 79 17.21 -8.80 38.45
N PHE A 80 16.96 -8.87 39.77
CA PHE A 80 17.87 -9.42 40.78
C PHE A 80 18.16 -10.94 40.65
N SER A 81 17.89 -11.56 39.51
CA SER A 81 18.21 -12.96 39.17
C SER A 81 19.58 -13.13 38.51
N SER A 82 20.01 -12.18 37.66
CA SER A 82 21.37 -12.15 37.07
C SER A 82 22.46 -12.14 38.16
N LEU A 83 22.21 -11.36 39.23
CA LEU A 83 23.03 -11.25 40.43
C LEU A 83 23.27 -12.57 41.19
N LYS A 84 22.56 -13.66 40.85
CA LYS A 84 22.67 -14.97 41.54
C LYS A 84 23.68 -15.92 40.90
N SER A 85 24.11 -15.70 39.66
CA SER A 85 24.86 -16.70 38.89
C SER A 85 26.21 -16.19 38.37
N LEU A 86 27.28 -16.49 39.10
CA LEU A 86 28.67 -16.40 38.61
C LEU A 86 29.49 -17.63 39.05
N PRO A 87 30.48 -18.09 38.27
CA PRO A 87 31.26 -19.26 38.62
C PRO A 87 32.16 -19.06 39.85
N ALA A 88 32.25 -20.08 40.71
CA ALA A 88 33.14 -20.07 41.88
C ALA A 88 34.64 -19.94 41.53
N ALA A 89 35.02 -20.20 40.28
CA ALA A 89 36.41 -20.17 39.79
C ALA A 89 37.11 -18.80 39.95
N PHE A 90 36.36 -17.69 40.08
CA PHE A 90 36.94 -16.35 40.23
C PHE A 90 37.41 -16.02 41.67
N TYR A 91 37.07 -16.84 42.67
CA TYR A 91 37.20 -16.48 44.10
C TYR A 91 38.54 -16.82 44.77
N GLN A 92 39.49 -17.44 44.07
CA GLN A 92 40.54 -18.24 44.73
C GLN A 92 41.83 -17.49 45.12
N LYS A 93 41.93 -16.15 44.96
CA LYS A 93 43.21 -15.41 45.14
C LYS A 93 43.13 -14.05 45.87
N SER A 94 42.21 -13.84 46.83
CA SER A 94 42.13 -12.55 47.55
C SER A 94 41.67 -12.57 49.03
N GLN A 95 41.45 -13.73 49.66
CA GLN A 95 40.77 -13.80 50.97
C GLN A 95 41.42 -12.96 52.08
N SER A 96 42.76 -12.96 52.20
CA SER A 96 43.48 -12.19 53.23
C SER A 96 43.36 -10.67 53.05
N TRP A 97 43.33 -10.20 51.79
CA TRP A 97 43.13 -8.79 51.44
C TRP A 97 41.69 -8.38 51.79
N MET A 98 40.70 -9.14 51.31
CA MET A 98 39.29 -8.77 51.51
C MET A 98 38.87 -8.80 52.99
N LEU A 99 39.45 -9.67 53.82
CA LEU A 99 39.23 -9.69 55.27
C LEU A 99 39.72 -8.44 56.02
N TRP A 100 40.66 -7.68 55.46
CA TRP A 100 41.03 -6.36 56.01
C TRP A 100 40.06 -5.27 55.53
N LEU A 101 39.57 -5.36 54.30
CA LEU A 101 38.67 -4.36 53.71
C LEU A 101 37.24 -4.39 54.26
N THR A 102 36.69 -5.54 54.66
CA THR A 102 35.30 -5.69 55.17
C THR A 102 34.95 -4.87 56.42
N ARG A 103 35.91 -4.08 56.96
CA ARG A 103 35.70 -3.07 58.00
C ARG A 103 35.38 -1.67 57.47
N LYS A 104 35.43 -1.46 56.15
CA LYS A 104 35.28 -0.16 55.49
C LYS A 104 33.92 0.02 54.82
N SER A 105 33.45 1.26 54.82
CA SER A 105 32.25 1.65 54.08
C SER A 105 32.44 1.55 52.55
N SER A 106 31.32 1.54 51.83
CA SER A 106 31.31 1.52 50.35
C SER A 106 32.05 2.73 49.75
N ASP A 107 31.80 3.92 50.31
CA ASP A 107 32.45 5.20 49.97
C ASP A 107 33.95 5.22 50.26
N GLU A 108 34.40 4.73 51.42
CA GLU A 108 35.84 4.59 51.72
C GLU A 108 36.54 3.71 50.69
N MET A 109 35.90 2.62 50.25
CA MET A 109 36.47 1.73 49.23
C MET A 109 36.49 2.36 47.84
N PHE A 110 35.45 3.10 47.47
CA PHE A 110 35.40 3.86 46.22
C PHE A 110 36.53 4.91 46.16
N LYS A 111 36.80 5.58 47.29
CA LYS A 111 37.90 6.53 47.46
C LYS A 111 39.29 5.88 47.46
N LEU A 112 39.46 4.74 48.14
CA LEU A 112 40.75 4.01 48.17
C LEU A 112 41.15 3.48 46.79
N LEU A 113 40.19 3.07 45.97
CA LEU A 113 40.40 2.65 44.58
C LEU A 113 40.54 3.85 43.62
N LYS A 114 40.51 5.10 44.12
CA LYS A 114 40.58 6.35 43.35
C LYS A 114 39.48 6.49 42.29
N LEU A 115 38.34 5.82 42.48
CA LEU A 115 37.19 5.94 41.56
C LEU A 115 36.59 7.35 41.66
N ASN A 116 36.63 7.97 42.83
CA ASN A 116 36.28 9.39 43.04
C ASN A 116 37.19 10.40 42.31
N GLU A 117 38.38 9.97 41.83
CA GLU A 117 39.23 10.77 40.95
C GLU A 117 38.80 10.59 39.48
N LEU A 118 38.39 9.37 39.07
CA LEU A 118 37.80 9.10 37.75
C LEU A 118 36.48 9.84 37.53
N VAL A 119 35.58 9.86 38.53
CA VAL A 119 34.26 10.52 38.44
C VAL A 119 34.36 11.97 37.94
N LYS A 120 35.43 12.69 38.29
CA LYS A 120 35.67 14.09 37.90
C LYS A 120 36.12 14.25 36.44
N LEU A 121 36.53 13.15 35.81
CA LEU A 121 37.06 13.07 34.45
C LEU A 121 36.12 12.26 33.53
N ASP A 122 35.14 11.56 34.11
CA ASP A 122 34.11 10.83 33.39
C ASP A 122 32.96 11.77 33.03
N THR A 123 32.81 11.97 31.72
CA THR A 123 31.86 12.91 31.11
C THR A 123 30.74 12.20 30.37
N ASP A 124 30.95 10.90 30.14
CA ASP A 124 30.30 10.07 29.13
C ASP A 124 30.02 8.65 29.64
N GLY A 125 30.39 8.31 30.88
CA GLY A 125 30.11 7.03 31.53
C GLY A 125 31.02 5.87 31.11
N THR A 126 31.74 6.00 30.00
CA THR A 126 32.60 4.92 29.50
C THR A 126 33.80 4.66 30.43
N LYS A 127 34.25 5.67 31.19
CA LYS A 127 35.52 5.61 31.93
C LYS A 127 35.37 4.91 33.27
N LEU A 128 34.31 5.20 34.05
CA LEU A 128 34.08 4.48 35.30
C LEU A 128 33.69 3.03 35.05
N PHE A 129 32.69 2.81 34.18
CA PHE A 129 32.19 1.46 33.91
C PHE A 129 33.19 0.59 33.13
N GLY A 130 34.12 1.19 32.37
CA GLY A 130 35.22 0.48 31.71
C GLY A 130 36.44 0.18 32.61
N ASP A 131 36.58 0.79 33.78
CA ASP A 131 37.76 0.61 34.64
C ASP A 131 37.67 -0.68 35.49
N PRO A 132 38.68 -1.58 35.46
CA PRO A 132 38.68 -2.79 36.26
C PRO A 132 38.48 -2.57 37.77
N ARG A 133 38.93 -1.44 38.31
CA ARG A 133 38.77 -1.08 39.74
C ARG A 133 37.31 -0.85 40.12
N PHE A 134 36.45 -0.46 39.16
CA PHE A 134 35.01 -0.38 39.39
C PHE A 134 34.41 -1.78 39.55
N ILE A 135 34.86 -2.77 38.77
CA ILE A 135 34.45 -4.17 38.91
C ILE A 135 34.92 -4.75 40.25
N GLU A 136 36.13 -4.42 40.69
CA GLU A 136 36.64 -4.78 42.03
C GLU A 136 35.78 -4.19 43.15
N TRP A 137 35.43 -2.89 43.06
CA TRP A 137 34.55 -2.23 44.03
C TRP A 137 33.12 -2.81 44.04
N VAL A 138 32.50 -3.03 42.88
CA VAL A 138 31.20 -3.71 42.77
C VAL A 138 31.24 -5.09 43.41
N THR A 139 32.34 -5.83 43.23
CA THR A 139 32.55 -7.15 43.84
C THR A 139 32.72 -7.05 45.37
N TYR A 140 33.42 -6.03 45.86
CA TYR A 140 33.51 -5.73 47.30
C TYR A 140 32.12 -5.46 47.93
N VAL A 141 31.31 -4.59 47.32
CA VAL A 141 29.97 -4.28 47.86
C VAL A 141 29.05 -5.52 47.77
N ARG A 142 29.06 -6.24 46.64
CA ARG A 142 28.28 -7.49 46.49
C ARG A 142 28.67 -8.58 47.49
N THR A 143 29.95 -8.72 47.86
CA THR A 143 30.39 -9.71 48.87
C THR A 143 30.01 -9.27 50.29
N THR A 144 30.19 -7.99 50.62
CA THR A 144 29.78 -7.40 51.91
C THR A 144 28.28 -7.54 52.16
N TYR A 145 27.46 -7.31 51.12
CA TYR A 145 26.00 -7.40 51.17
C TYR A 145 25.46 -8.76 50.64
N SER A 146 26.30 -9.80 50.58
CA SER A 146 25.99 -11.12 49.96
C SER A 146 24.72 -11.81 50.45
N LYS A 147 24.29 -11.55 51.70
CA LYS A 147 23.03 -12.06 52.27
C LYS A 147 21.79 -11.23 51.93
N ARG A 148 21.95 -10.09 51.24
CA ARG A 148 20.88 -9.14 50.84
C ARG A 148 21.20 -8.48 49.48
N PRO A 149 21.07 -9.19 48.34
CA PRO A 149 21.45 -8.66 47.02
C PRO A 149 20.76 -7.34 46.63
N THR A 150 19.53 -7.11 47.07
CA THR A 150 18.81 -5.84 46.87
C THR A 150 19.51 -4.66 47.57
N ALA A 151 19.96 -4.86 48.80
CA ALA A 151 20.69 -3.85 49.56
C ALA A 151 22.10 -3.58 48.99
N ALA A 152 22.71 -4.57 48.31
CA ALA A 152 23.95 -4.34 47.56
C ALA A 152 23.72 -3.33 46.42
N ALA A 153 22.64 -3.46 45.66
CA ALA A 153 22.28 -2.51 44.60
C ALA A 153 21.91 -1.13 45.15
N GLU A 154 21.18 -1.07 46.28
CA GLU A 154 20.85 0.20 46.95
C GLU A 154 22.10 0.93 47.48
N GLU A 155 23.10 0.23 48.04
CA GLU A 155 24.37 0.84 48.48
C GLU A 155 25.27 1.27 47.30
N ILE A 156 25.32 0.48 46.21
CA ILE A 156 26.04 0.87 44.98
C ILE A 156 25.43 2.15 44.40
N LEU A 157 24.10 2.19 44.22
CA LEU A 157 23.39 3.37 43.71
C LEU A 157 23.62 4.59 44.60
N LYS A 158 23.49 4.43 45.93
CA LYS A 158 23.77 5.51 46.89
C LYS A 158 25.18 6.06 46.75
N THR A 159 26.21 5.19 46.70
CA THR A 159 27.61 5.63 46.58
C THR A 159 27.86 6.39 45.26
N LEU A 160 27.17 6.00 44.18
CA LEU A 160 27.22 6.73 42.91
C LEU A 160 26.49 8.08 42.97
N ILE A 161 25.33 8.15 43.65
CA ILE A 161 24.62 9.40 43.93
C ILE A 161 25.47 10.37 44.77
N ASP A 162 26.19 9.86 45.78
CA ASP A 162 27.10 10.64 46.64
C ASP A 162 28.32 11.22 45.89
N HIS A 163 28.51 10.87 44.61
CA HIS A 163 29.65 11.29 43.78
C HIS A 163 29.26 11.99 42.45
N TYR A 164 28.19 11.56 41.78
CA TYR A 164 27.67 12.17 40.55
C TYR A 164 26.45 13.08 40.78
N GLY A 165 25.81 13.00 41.95
CA GLY A 165 24.47 13.55 42.18
C GLY A 165 23.37 12.67 41.57
N ASP A 166 22.17 12.72 42.14
CA ASP A 166 21.00 11.99 41.64
C ASP A 166 20.31 12.75 40.50
N GLY A 167 21.02 12.95 39.40
CA GLY A 167 20.60 13.78 38.25
C GLY A 167 21.01 13.22 36.90
N ALA A 168 20.76 14.01 35.85
CA ALA A 168 21.06 13.67 34.45
C ALA A 168 22.51 13.22 34.20
N ALA A 169 23.48 13.67 35.00
CA ALA A 169 24.87 13.20 34.93
C ALA A 169 24.96 11.69 35.23
N LEU A 170 24.54 11.25 36.42
CA LEU A 170 24.50 9.83 36.78
C LEU A 170 23.61 9.04 35.82
N ALA A 171 22.43 9.56 35.48
CA ALA A 171 21.51 8.89 34.57
C ALA A 171 22.16 8.59 33.20
N ARG A 172 22.90 9.56 32.59
CA ARG A 172 23.63 9.33 31.33
C ARG A 172 24.76 8.31 31.49
N HIS A 173 25.44 8.30 32.64
CA HIS A 173 26.45 7.27 32.93
C HIS A 173 25.83 5.88 33.03
N LEU A 174 24.64 5.75 33.63
CA LEU A 174 23.90 4.49 33.69
C LEU A 174 23.37 4.03 32.32
N VAL A 175 23.05 4.93 31.39
CA VAL A 175 22.71 4.54 30.01
C VAL A 175 23.96 4.13 29.23
N ALA A 176 25.04 4.90 29.30
CA ALA A 176 26.31 4.50 28.66
C ALA A 176 26.81 3.13 29.15
N GLY A 177 26.58 2.82 30.45
CA GLY A 177 26.91 1.53 31.05
C GLY A 177 26.17 0.32 30.46
N THR A 178 24.99 0.47 29.84
CA THR A 178 24.28 -0.67 29.20
C THR A 178 24.90 -1.05 27.85
N ASP A 179 25.62 -0.13 27.21
CA ASP A 179 26.07 -0.25 25.82
C ASP A 179 27.54 -0.69 25.71
N ILE A 180 28.18 -1.02 26.83
CA ILE A 180 29.60 -1.40 26.90
C ILE A 180 29.82 -2.82 26.36
N ASN A 181 30.19 -2.86 25.08
CA ASN A 181 30.61 -4.05 24.36
C ASN A 181 31.78 -4.76 25.05
N GLY A 182 31.50 -5.92 25.68
CA GLY A 182 32.52 -6.85 26.17
C GLY A 182 32.24 -7.46 27.54
N VAL A 183 31.51 -6.77 28.42
CA VAL A 183 31.25 -7.26 29.79
C VAL A 183 29.76 -7.19 30.13
N LYS A 184 29.02 -8.27 29.82
CA LYS A 184 27.58 -8.39 30.13
C LYS A 184 27.25 -8.03 31.59
N LEU A 185 28.11 -8.42 32.54
CA LEU A 185 27.94 -8.13 33.97
C LEU A 185 27.88 -6.63 34.31
N ILE A 186 28.51 -5.78 33.49
CA ILE A 186 28.44 -4.32 33.63
C ILE A 186 27.12 -3.78 33.06
N ALA A 187 26.70 -4.26 31.89
CA ALA A 187 25.41 -3.88 31.31
C ALA A 187 24.22 -4.33 32.17
N ASP A 188 24.24 -5.57 32.67
CA ASP A 188 23.26 -6.11 33.62
C ASP A 188 23.21 -5.24 34.90
N LEU A 189 24.37 -4.82 35.42
CA LEU A 189 24.45 -3.92 36.59
C LEU A 189 23.91 -2.52 36.30
N ALA A 190 24.23 -1.95 35.13
CA ALA A 190 23.79 -0.61 34.75
C ALA A 190 22.25 -0.57 34.64
N ALA A 191 21.64 -1.61 34.05
CA ALA A 191 20.19 -1.78 34.02
C ALA A 191 19.57 -1.99 35.42
N ASP A 192 20.18 -2.80 36.29
CA ASP A 192 19.77 -2.95 37.70
C ASP A 192 19.81 -1.59 38.45
N LEU A 193 20.81 -0.75 38.17
CA LEU A 193 20.96 0.57 38.80
C LEU A 193 19.96 1.59 38.26
N GLN A 194 19.66 1.60 36.96
CA GLN A 194 18.55 2.38 36.40
C GLN A 194 17.24 1.98 37.09
N ALA A 195 16.95 0.68 37.16
CA ALA A 195 15.76 0.14 37.82
C ALA A 195 15.68 0.52 39.31
N ALA A 196 16.81 0.54 40.02
CA ALA A 196 16.90 1.00 41.40
C ALA A 196 16.67 2.52 41.53
N GLN A 197 17.20 3.34 40.62
CA GLN A 197 17.02 4.80 40.60
C GLN A 197 15.55 5.18 40.36
N LEU A 198 14.87 4.53 39.40
CA LEU A 198 13.43 4.73 39.18
C LEU A 198 12.60 4.36 40.40
N LYS A 199 12.92 3.25 41.08
CA LYS A 199 12.28 2.82 42.33
C LYS A 199 12.58 3.77 43.49
N LYS A 200 13.76 4.41 43.54
CA LYS A 200 14.09 5.45 44.53
C LYS A 200 13.19 6.68 44.34
N TRP A 201 13.13 7.23 43.13
CA TRP A 201 12.29 8.40 42.85
C TRP A 201 10.81 8.15 43.13
N ASP A 202 10.29 6.94 42.86
CA ASP A 202 8.91 6.61 43.18
C ASP A 202 8.65 6.47 44.69
N LYS A 203 9.56 5.81 45.43
CA LYS A 203 9.55 5.76 46.92
C LYS A 203 9.59 7.17 47.54
N GLU A 204 10.32 8.10 46.92
CA GLU A 204 10.44 9.51 47.32
C GLU A 204 9.24 10.37 46.90
N GLY A 205 8.22 9.76 46.28
CA GLY A 205 6.99 10.43 45.88
C GLY A 205 7.11 11.32 44.65
N LYS A 206 8.25 11.30 43.94
CA LYS A 206 8.56 12.24 42.85
C LYS A 206 7.50 12.24 41.75
N THR A 207 7.14 13.44 41.31
CA THR A 207 6.27 13.68 40.15
C THR A 207 7.01 13.40 38.83
N VAL A 208 6.25 13.26 37.74
CA VAL A 208 6.85 13.09 36.40
C VAL A 208 7.57 14.37 35.98
N GLU A 209 7.01 15.53 36.32
CA GLU A 209 7.57 16.84 36.09
C GLU A 209 8.91 17.04 36.82
N GLU A 210 9.04 16.59 38.08
CA GLU A 210 10.34 16.58 38.78
C GLU A 210 11.36 15.65 38.12
N VAL A 211 10.98 14.43 37.73
CA VAL A 211 11.92 13.51 37.07
C VAL A 211 12.34 14.03 35.69
N LEU A 212 11.43 14.68 34.96
CA LEU A 212 11.71 15.38 33.70
C LEU A 212 12.67 16.58 33.93
N GLN A 213 12.59 17.26 35.08
CA GLN A 213 13.57 18.26 35.48
C GLN A 213 14.94 17.66 35.86
N ILE A 214 14.95 16.60 36.67
CA ILE A 214 16.15 15.87 37.13
C ILE A 214 16.95 15.29 35.95
N LEU A 215 16.26 14.81 34.91
CA LEU A 215 16.84 14.33 33.65
C LEU A 215 17.12 15.46 32.63
N GLU A 216 16.87 16.72 32.99
CA GLU A 216 17.05 17.92 32.16
C GLU A 216 16.23 18.01 30.85
N LEU A 217 15.30 17.08 30.62
CA LEU A 217 14.50 16.97 29.38
C LEU A 217 13.49 18.11 29.14
N HIS A 218 13.46 19.11 30.02
CA HIS A 218 12.63 20.32 29.92
C HIS A 218 13.30 21.45 29.14
N LYS A 219 14.61 21.37 28.88
CA LYS A 219 15.38 22.43 28.23
C LYS A 219 15.02 22.52 26.74
N PRO A 220 14.53 23.66 26.24
CA PRO A 220 14.06 23.78 24.85
C PRO A 220 15.20 23.89 23.81
N GLU A 221 16.45 23.94 24.26
CA GLU A 221 17.65 23.95 23.41
C GLU A 221 17.91 22.61 22.68
N SER A 222 17.39 21.51 23.21
CA SER A 222 17.55 20.16 22.64
C SER A 222 16.20 19.50 22.39
N ASN A 223 16.17 18.47 21.52
CA ASN A 223 14.97 17.66 21.36
C ASN A 223 14.99 16.50 22.37
N PRO A 224 14.07 16.44 23.34
CA PRO A 224 14.05 15.37 24.33
C PRO A 224 13.88 13.99 23.70
N PHE A 225 13.16 13.87 22.57
CA PHE A 225 13.00 12.59 21.86
C PHE A 225 14.30 12.05 21.24
N GLN A 226 15.39 12.83 21.24
CA GLN A 226 16.72 12.43 20.76
C GLN A 226 17.73 12.25 21.92
N ASP A 227 17.38 12.61 23.16
CA ASP A 227 18.25 12.41 24.32
C ASP A 227 18.06 10.98 24.87
N PRO A 228 19.14 10.22 25.13
CA PRO A 228 19.06 8.85 25.66
C PRO A 228 18.23 8.72 26.96
N LEU A 229 18.15 9.78 27.77
CA LEU A 229 17.37 9.81 29.00
C LEU A 229 15.85 9.74 28.80
N PHE A 230 15.34 9.97 27.58
CA PHE A 230 13.90 9.93 27.30
C PHE A 230 13.28 8.55 27.57
N LEU A 231 14.00 7.46 27.28
CA LEU A 231 13.52 6.11 27.58
C LEU A 231 13.51 5.84 29.10
N GLN A 232 14.46 6.40 29.86
CA GLN A 232 14.47 6.33 31.32
C GLN A 232 13.30 7.14 31.94
N LEU A 233 12.99 8.33 31.40
CA LEU A 233 11.78 9.08 31.76
C LEU A 233 10.53 8.26 31.46
N LEU A 234 10.40 7.68 30.26
CA LEU A 234 9.23 6.89 29.88
C LEU A 234 9.08 5.65 30.77
N ALA A 235 10.17 5.00 31.17
CA ALA A 235 10.16 3.90 32.14
C ALA A 235 9.64 4.37 33.52
N PHE A 236 10.02 5.57 33.98
CA PHE A 236 9.44 6.17 35.21
C PHE A 236 7.94 6.40 35.07
N VAL A 237 7.47 6.96 33.95
CA VAL A 237 6.03 7.20 33.74
C VAL A 237 5.27 5.87 33.61
N LYS A 238 5.83 4.84 32.98
CA LYS A 238 5.24 3.50 32.92
C LYS A 238 5.17 2.84 34.31
N LEU A 239 6.17 3.03 35.18
CA LEU A 239 6.18 2.55 36.56
C LEU A 239 5.07 3.21 37.40
N LYS A 240 4.99 4.55 37.36
CA LYS A 240 4.07 5.34 38.21
C LYS A 240 2.63 5.41 37.67
N HIS A 241 2.47 5.37 36.34
CA HIS A 241 1.20 5.60 35.63
C HIS A 241 0.92 4.55 34.52
N PRO A 242 0.93 3.24 34.84
CA PRO A 242 0.93 2.17 33.83
C PRO A 242 -0.30 2.14 32.90
N LYS A 243 -1.43 2.76 33.28
CA LYS A 243 -2.67 2.78 32.48
C LYS A 243 -2.82 4.01 31.57
N ASN A 244 -2.08 5.08 31.83
CA ASN A 244 -2.27 6.39 31.19
C ASN A 244 -0.94 7.10 30.88
N HIS A 245 0.17 6.36 30.85
CA HIS A 245 1.52 6.91 30.73
C HIS A 245 1.67 7.92 29.60
N ALA A 246 1.17 7.63 28.39
CA ALA A 246 1.29 8.55 27.24
C ALA A 246 0.59 9.90 27.49
N ALA A 247 -0.59 9.89 28.12
CA ALA A 247 -1.31 11.12 28.47
C ALA A 247 -0.63 11.91 29.60
N VAL A 248 0.06 11.22 30.54
CA VAL A 248 0.85 11.86 31.61
C VAL A 248 2.15 12.44 31.06
N THR A 249 2.92 11.67 30.29
CA THR A 249 4.12 12.15 29.56
C THR A 249 3.79 13.40 28.76
N LEU A 250 2.69 13.39 28.00
CA LEU A 250 2.26 14.55 27.21
C LEU A 250 1.95 15.78 28.08
N THR A 251 1.29 15.60 29.23
CA THR A 251 1.02 16.70 30.16
C THR A 251 2.31 17.26 30.79
N ALA A 252 3.20 16.38 31.25
CA ALA A 252 4.46 16.78 31.89
C ALA A 252 5.33 17.61 30.93
N PHE A 253 5.48 17.18 29.67
CA PHE A 253 6.16 18.00 28.66
C PHE A 253 5.42 19.31 28.38
N ARG A 254 4.09 19.31 28.25
CA ARG A 254 3.31 20.53 27.97
C ARG A 254 3.35 21.60 29.06
N ASN A 255 3.72 21.27 30.28
CA ASN A 255 3.98 22.26 31.34
C ASN A 255 5.18 23.17 31.02
N PHE A 256 6.17 22.66 30.28
CA PHE A 256 7.36 23.39 29.82
C PHE A 256 7.21 23.88 28.37
N TYR A 257 6.85 22.97 27.46
CA TYR A 257 6.75 23.21 26.01
C TYR A 257 5.38 23.80 25.63
N LYS A 258 5.11 25.02 26.10
CA LYS A 258 3.81 25.70 25.95
C LYS A 258 3.50 26.18 24.53
N ASN A 259 4.52 26.45 23.71
CA ASN A 259 4.31 26.87 22.31
C ASN A 259 3.98 25.66 21.43
N ASP A 260 2.81 25.69 20.77
CA ASP A 260 2.31 24.58 19.96
C ASP A 260 3.20 24.22 18.77
N ALA A 261 3.70 25.22 18.03
CA ALA A 261 4.53 24.99 16.85
C ALA A 261 5.92 24.44 17.21
N ALA A 262 6.50 24.90 18.33
CA ALA A 262 7.73 24.32 18.86
C ALA A 262 7.51 22.87 19.32
N TRP A 263 6.43 22.61 20.07
CA TRP A 263 6.10 21.26 20.55
C TRP A 263 5.80 20.28 19.40
N ALA A 264 5.07 20.73 18.38
CA ALA A 264 4.80 19.95 17.18
C ALA A 264 6.10 19.54 16.45
N LYS A 265 7.03 20.49 16.26
CA LYS A 265 8.35 20.21 15.65
C LYS A 265 9.16 19.16 16.42
N LEU A 266 9.09 19.17 17.76
CA LEU A 266 9.77 18.16 18.58
C LEU A 266 9.18 16.76 18.38
N LEU A 267 7.84 16.63 18.43
CA LEU A 267 7.13 15.39 18.15
C LEU A 267 7.42 14.86 16.73
N VAL A 268 7.31 15.73 15.72
CA VAL A 268 7.59 15.41 14.30
C VAL A 268 9.04 14.99 14.07
N ALA A 269 10.00 15.55 14.79
CA ALA A 269 11.37 15.06 14.76
C ALA A 269 11.53 13.72 15.50
N GLY A 270 10.77 13.47 16.57
CA GLY A 270 10.68 12.15 17.23
C GLY A 270 10.17 11.04 16.30
N THR A 271 9.21 11.33 15.39
CA THR A 271 8.72 10.33 14.42
C THR A 271 9.75 9.96 13.33
N LYS A 272 10.93 10.59 13.31
CA LYS A 272 12.04 10.29 12.40
C LYS A 272 13.11 9.39 13.02
N THR A 273 13.04 9.09 14.32
CA THR A 273 14.04 8.28 15.05
C THR A 273 13.43 6.96 15.47
N ASP A 274 13.86 5.86 14.85
CA ASP A 274 13.15 4.58 14.90
C ASP A 274 12.96 4.00 16.32
N SER A 275 13.89 4.23 17.25
CA SER A 275 13.79 3.78 18.66
C SER A 275 12.66 4.44 19.46
N VAL A 276 12.21 5.64 19.06
CA VAL A 276 11.13 6.39 19.73
C VAL A 276 9.92 6.66 18.83
N LYS A 277 9.98 6.23 17.57
CA LYS A 277 9.01 6.55 16.51
C LYS A 277 7.57 6.22 16.89
N SER A 278 7.31 5.01 17.38
CA SER A 278 5.98 4.58 17.85
C SER A 278 5.46 5.42 19.02
N ILE A 279 6.35 5.81 19.94
CA ILE A 279 6.03 6.65 21.11
C ILE A 279 5.68 8.07 20.64
N ALA A 280 6.47 8.65 19.74
CA ALA A 280 6.24 9.97 19.18
C ALA A 280 4.92 10.03 18.36
N LEU A 281 4.64 9.01 17.54
CA LEU A 281 3.40 8.86 16.78
C LEU A 281 2.16 8.74 17.70
N ASN A 282 2.29 8.08 18.86
CA ASN A 282 1.23 7.97 19.87
C ASN A 282 0.99 9.30 20.61
N LEU A 283 2.07 9.94 21.09
CA LEU A 283 2.00 11.26 21.73
C LEU A 283 1.43 12.32 20.77
N LEU A 284 1.76 12.25 19.47
CA LEU A 284 1.20 13.14 18.47
C LEU A 284 -0.30 12.92 18.26
N TRP A 285 -0.78 11.67 18.18
CA TRP A 285 -2.22 11.37 18.08
C TRP A 285 -3.02 11.92 19.27
N LEU A 286 -2.47 11.80 20.49
CA LEU A 286 -3.06 12.40 21.69
C LEU A 286 -3.01 13.94 21.65
N GLN A 287 -1.92 14.52 21.13
CA GLN A 287 -1.76 15.98 21.05
C GLN A 287 -2.66 16.62 19.98
N LEU A 288 -2.85 15.97 18.83
CA LEU A 288 -3.86 16.36 17.83
C LEU A 288 -5.25 16.39 18.46
N SER A 289 -5.59 15.38 19.29
CA SER A 289 -6.89 15.29 19.97
C SER A 289 -7.08 16.45 20.94
N ARG A 290 -6.11 16.69 21.83
CA ARG A 290 -6.11 17.83 22.77
C ARG A 290 -6.17 19.18 22.07
N TRP A 291 -5.54 19.34 20.91
CA TRP A 291 -5.62 20.58 20.14
C TRP A 291 -7.00 20.82 19.52
N THR A 292 -7.66 19.79 18.97
CA THR A 292 -9.06 19.90 18.50
C THR A 292 -10.03 20.15 19.66
N GLU A 293 -9.85 19.49 20.80
CA GLU A 293 -10.61 19.75 22.03
C GLU A 293 -10.40 21.19 22.54
N GLY A 294 -9.20 21.74 22.35
CA GLY A 294 -8.87 23.16 22.58
C GLY A 294 -9.31 24.12 21.46
N GLY A 295 -10.12 23.67 20.50
CA GLY A 295 -10.72 24.50 19.45
C GLY A 295 -9.90 24.68 18.17
N LYS A 296 -8.75 24.00 17.99
CA LYS A 296 -7.97 24.09 16.74
C LYS A 296 -8.64 23.37 15.58
N THR A 297 -8.66 24.05 14.43
CA THR A 297 -9.10 23.53 13.15
C THR A 297 -8.13 22.47 12.61
N VAL A 298 -8.61 21.54 11.76
CA VAL A 298 -7.73 20.51 11.19
C VAL A 298 -6.66 21.06 10.24
N GLY A 299 -6.90 22.23 9.63
CA GLY A 299 -5.91 22.96 8.84
C GLY A 299 -4.77 23.51 9.69
N GLU A 300 -5.06 24.11 10.86
CA GLU A 300 -4.01 24.46 11.83
C GLU A 300 -3.20 23.23 12.25
N LEU A 301 -3.84 22.06 12.42
CA LEU A 301 -3.11 20.82 12.73
C LEU A 301 -2.18 20.40 11.58
N PHE A 302 -2.64 20.53 10.33
CA PHE A 302 -1.87 20.22 9.12
C PHE A 302 -0.61 21.10 9.01
N THR A 303 -0.74 22.41 9.25
CA THR A 303 0.40 23.34 9.38
C THR A 303 1.29 23.01 10.58
N LEU A 304 0.73 22.76 11.76
CA LEU A 304 1.51 22.47 12.98
C LEU A 304 2.43 21.26 12.79
N VAL A 305 1.97 20.19 12.13
CA VAL A 305 2.81 19.02 11.83
C VAL A 305 3.64 19.14 10.54
N GLY A 306 3.60 20.31 9.88
CA GLY A 306 4.44 20.64 8.72
C GLY A 306 4.06 19.95 7.41
N LEU A 307 2.80 19.50 7.27
CA LEU A 307 2.37 18.72 6.09
C LEU A 307 2.30 19.54 4.80
N GLU A 308 2.08 20.85 4.90
CA GLU A 308 2.09 21.84 3.82
C GLU A 308 3.40 21.85 3.01
N GLN A 309 4.51 21.37 3.58
CA GLN A 309 5.84 21.34 2.96
C GLN A 309 6.10 20.01 2.22
N SER A 310 5.10 19.12 2.09
CA SER A 310 5.32 17.77 1.57
C SER A 310 5.21 17.66 0.04
N GLY A 311 4.41 18.52 -0.62
CA GLY A 311 4.17 18.46 -2.08
C GLY A 311 3.64 17.09 -2.53
N GLU A 312 4.09 16.62 -3.70
CA GLU A 312 3.84 15.26 -4.20
C GLU A 312 4.30 14.14 -3.22
N GLY A 313 5.21 14.47 -2.30
CA GLY A 313 5.64 13.58 -1.22
C GLY A 313 4.61 13.37 -0.12
N LEU A 314 3.49 14.11 -0.11
CA LEU A 314 2.49 14.09 0.96
C LEU A 314 1.97 12.68 1.28
N PHE A 315 1.59 11.90 0.25
CA PHE A 315 1.08 10.54 0.46
C PHE A 315 2.14 9.54 0.94
N LYS A 316 3.44 9.88 0.83
CA LYS A 316 4.55 9.10 1.39
C LYS A 316 4.87 9.50 2.84
N ASN A 317 4.29 10.60 3.34
CA ASN A 317 4.52 11.13 4.67
C ASN A 317 3.61 10.42 5.71
N ILE A 318 4.20 9.67 6.64
CA ILE A 318 3.48 8.96 7.71
C ILE A 318 2.58 9.89 8.56
N LEU A 319 2.95 11.17 8.67
CA LEU A 319 2.17 12.18 9.39
C LEU A 319 0.88 12.54 8.66
N PHE A 320 0.85 12.46 7.32
CA PHE A 320 -0.37 12.68 6.54
C PHE A 320 -1.33 11.51 6.71
N SER A 321 -0.82 10.27 6.72
CA SER A 321 -1.62 9.08 7.06
C SER A 321 -2.25 9.21 8.45
N GLN A 322 -1.47 9.60 9.48
CA GLN A 322 -2.02 9.85 10.82
C GLN A 322 -3.08 10.96 10.83
N TRP A 323 -2.82 12.09 10.18
CA TRP A 323 -3.72 13.25 10.15
C TRP A 323 -5.02 12.97 9.38
N ALA A 324 -4.95 12.21 8.28
CA ALA A 324 -6.14 11.77 7.53
C ALA A 324 -6.98 10.80 8.37
N THR A 325 -6.37 9.76 8.95
CA THR A 325 -7.09 8.80 9.81
C THR A 325 -7.63 9.46 11.09
N PHE A 326 -6.99 10.51 11.61
CA PHE A 326 -7.50 11.34 12.71
C PHE A 326 -8.84 12.03 12.36
N ILE A 327 -9.02 12.42 11.09
CA ILE A 327 -10.25 12.98 10.54
C ILE A 327 -11.27 11.88 10.26
N GLU A 328 -10.88 10.79 9.60
CA GLU A 328 -11.76 9.63 9.30
C GLU A 328 -12.39 9.05 10.57
N VAL A 329 -11.62 8.91 11.66
CA VAL A 329 -12.12 8.40 12.95
C VAL A 329 -13.15 9.34 13.59
N ARG A 330 -13.02 10.66 13.40
CA ARG A 330 -13.97 11.67 13.89
C ARG A 330 -15.23 11.79 13.03
N HIS A 331 -15.13 11.47 11.75
CA HIS A 331 -16.22 11.52 10.77
C HIS A 331 -16.74 10.12 10.41
N ARG A 332 -16.55 9.14 11.30
CA ARG A 332 -16.81 7.71 11.03
C ARG A 332 -18.25 7.42 10.59
N ASP A 333 -19.21 8.19 11.10
CA ASP A 333 -20.63 8.05 10.78
C ASP A 333 -21.06 8.85 9.53
N LYS A 334 -20.14 9.62 8.94
CA LYS A 334 -20.30 10.41 7.69
C LYS A 334 -18.98 10.48 6.90
N PRO A 335 -18.51 9.38 6.28
CA PRO A 335 -17.23 9.34 5.57
C PRO A 335 -17.06 10.40 4.48
N GLU A 336 -18.15 10.84 3.87
CA GLU A 336 -18.19 11.89 2.85
C GLU A 336 -17.73 13.24 3.42
N ALA A 337 -18.07 13.54 4.68
CA ALA A 337 -17.60 14.73 5.38
C ALA A 337 -16.10 14.65 5.72
N ALA A 338 -15.56 13.44 5.93
CA ALA A 338 -14.11 13.25 6.09
C ALA A 338 -13.37 13.65 4.81
N ILE A 339 -13.87 13.20 3.66
CA ILE A 339 -13.32 13.50 2.33
C ILE A 339 -13.40 15.00 2.04
N ASP A 340 -14.53 15.65 2.29
CA ASP A 340 -14.68 17.10 2.09
C ASP A 340 -13.73 17.93 2.99
N VAL A 341 -13.62 17.57 4.27
CA VAL A 341 -12.71 18.24 5.22
C VAL A 341 -11.24 18.06 4.84
N ILE A 342 -10.85 16.87 4.35
CA ILE A 342 -9.49 16.63 3.82
C ILE A 342 -9.26 17.46 2.55
N LEU A 343 -10.14 17.35 1.54
CA LEU A 343 -10.01 18.08 0.27
C LEU A 343 -9.94 19.60 0.48
N SER A 344 -10.79 20.15 1.36
CA SER A 344 -10.80 21.59 1.65
C SER A 344 -9.51 22.04 2.34
N THR A 345 -8.89 21.19 3.17
CA THR A 345 -7.57 21.48 3.73
C THR A 345 -6.48 21.41 2.66
N LEU A 346 -6.48 20.38 1.80
CA LEU A 346 -5.50 20.25 0.73
C LEU A 346 -5.61 21.40 -0.28
N GLY A 347 -6.83 21.81 -0.66
CA GLY A 347 -7.09 22.96 -1.52
C GLY A 347 -6.55 24.27 -0.95
N ALA A 348 -6.68 24.49 0.36
CA ALA A 348 -6.15 25.67 1.04
C ALA A 348 -4.61 25.74 1.08
N HIS A 349 -3.89 24.61 0.95
CA HIS A 349 -2.43 24.56 0.99
C HIS A 349 -1.77 24.36 -0.39
N TYR A 350 -2.43 23.67 -1.33
CA TYR A 350 -1.90 23.32 -2.66
C TYR A 350 -2.66 23.99 -3.82
N GLY A 351 -3.70 24.76 -3.54
CA GLY A 351 -4.66 25.25 -4.56
C GLY A 351 -5.67 24.18 -4.95
N GLU A 352 -6.73 24.55 -5.68
CA GLU A 352 -7.86 23.64 -5.97
C GLU A 352 -7.78 22.98 -7.35
N GLU A 353 -6.73 23.24 -8.14
CA GLU A 353 -6.60 22.80 -9.54
C GLU A 353 -5.40 21.87 -9.75
N LYS A 354 -4.52 22.14 -10.73
CA LYS A 354 -3.50 21.20 -11.20
C LYS A 354 -2.57 20.67 -10.10
N ALA A 355 -2.04 21.53 -9.23
CA ALA A 355 -1.14 21.09 -8.16
C ALA A 355 -1.82 20.14 -7.15
N LEU A 356 -3.13 20.27 -6.92
CA LEU A 356 -3.89 19.29 -6.14
C LEU A 356 -4.14 18.00 -6.92
N ALA A 357 -4.44 18.08 -8.22
CA ALA A 357 -4.56 16.92 -9.10
C ALA A 357 -3.26 16.09 -9.10
N ASP A 358 -2.11 16.73 -9.34
CA ASP A 358 -0.79 16.08 -9.33
C ASP A 358 -0.48 15.43 -7.97
N VAL A 359 -0.79 16.10 -6.84
CA VAL A 359 -0.61 15.53 -5.49
C VAL A 359 -1.53 14.34 -5.21
N LEU A 360 -2.80 14.40 -5.62
CA LEU A 360 -3.76 13.30 -5.45
C LEU A 360 -3.44 12.10 -6.36
N VAL A 361 -2.98 12.35 -7.59
CA VAL A 361 -2.50 11.34 -8.54
C VAL A 361 -1.22 10.66 -8.02
N ALA A 362 -0.25 11.42 -7.51
CA ALA A 362 0.92 10.84 -6.83
C ALA A 362 0.52 9.94 -5.63
N GLY A 363 -0.66 10.16 -5.05
CA GLY A 363 -1.26 9.35 -4.01
C GLY A 363 -1.86 8.01 -4.47
N THR A 364 -2.30 7.86 -5.73
CA THR A 364 -2.87 6.57 -6.20
C THR A 364 -1.82 5.47 -6.31
N GLU A 365 -0.56 5.86 -6.54
CA GLU A 365 0.57 4.91 -6.65
C GLU A 365 1.09 4.45 -5.28
N ILE A 366 0.65 5.08 -4.18
CA ILE A 366 1.05 4.70 -2.82
C ILE A 366 0.11 3.61 -2.30
N SER A 367 0.45 2.35 -2.56
CA SER A 367 -0.34 1.14 -2.22
C SER A 367 -1.22 1.21 -0.96
N HIS A 368 -0.68 1.62 0.20
CA HIS A 368 -1.44 1.67 1.46
C HIS A 368 -2.38 2.89 1.60
N MET A 369 -2.17 3.95 0.81
CA MET A 369 -3.00 5.17 0.76
C MET A 369 -3.85 5.28 -0.51
N ALA A 370 -3.62 4.46 -1.53
CA ALA A 370 -4.26 4.53 -2.84
C ALA A 370 -5.80 4.60 -2.77
N LYS A 371 -6.41 3.84 -1.85
CA LYS A 371 -7.85 3.88 -1.59
C LYS A 371 -8.35 5.25 -1.10
N LEU A 372 -7.58 5.94 -0.27
CA LEU A 372 -7.90 7.30 0.17
C LEU A 372 -7.70 8.29 -1.00
N ALA A 373 -6.59 8.19 -1.73
CA ALA A 373 -6.32 9.04 -2.90
C ALA A 373 -7.44 8.94 -3.96
N ILE A 374 -7.90 7.73 -4.28
CA ILE A 374 -9.04 7.44 -5.16
C ILE A 374 -10.34 8.09 -4.64
N ASN A 375 -10.63 7.98 -3.34
CA ASN A 375 -11.82 8.61 -2.75
C ASN A 375 -11.73 10.15 -2.77
N LEU A 376 -10.53 10.72 -2.57
CA LEU A 376 -10.26 12.15 -2.66
C LEU A 376 -10.42 12.65 -4.10
N LEU A 377 -9.83 11.97 -5.09
CA LEU A 377 -10.04 12.27 -6.52
C LEU A 377 -11.53 12.27 -6.89
N LYS A 378 -12.28 11.24 -6.47
CA LYS A 378 -13.72 11.17 -6.70
C LYS A 378 -14.48 12.36 -6.09
N GLY A 379 -14.11 12.78 -4.88
CA GLY A 379 -14.69 13.98 -4.25
C GLY A 379 -14.29 15.27 -4.99
N GLN A 380 -13.06 15.33 -5.48
CA GLN A 380 -12.54 16.49 -6.21
C GLN A 380 -13.17 16.64 -7.60
N TYR A 381 -13.52 15.54 -8.28
CA TYR A 381 -14.28 15.59 -9.54
C TYR A 381 -15.63 16.29 -9.35
N GLN A 382 -16.32 16.03 -8.23
CA GLN A 382 -17.57 16.74 -7.91
C GLN A 382 -17.32 18.22 -7.64
N LYS A 383 -16.28 18.59 -6.87
CA LYS A 383 -15.94 20.01 -6.64
C LYS A 383 -15.58 20.76 -7.92
N TRP A 384 -14.88 20.12 -8.85
CA TRP A 384 -14.58 20.69 -10.17
C TRP A 384 -15.84 20.87 -11.02
N GLU A 385 -16.77 19.90 -11.00
CA GLU A 385 -18.07 20.04 -11.66
C GLU A 385 -18.94 21.16 -11.05
N ASP A 386 -19.03 21.21 -9.72
CA ASP A 386 -19.80 22.21 -8.97
C ASP A 386 -19.26 23.64 -9.19
N THR A 387 -17.96 23.77 -9.53
CA THR A 387 -17.30 25.02 -9.94
C THR A 387 -17.27 25.24 -11.46
N GLY A 388 -17.96 24.40 -12.24
CA GLY A 388 -18.19 24.60 -13.67
C GLY A 388 -17.06 24.15 -14.61
N LYS A 389 -16.12 23.32 -14.14
CA LYS A 389 -15.07 22.72 -15.00
C LYS A 389 -15.67 21.65 -15.92
N SER A 390 -15.25 21.63 -17.19
CA SER A 390 -15.67 20.59 -18.14
C SER A 390 -14.96 19.26 -17.88
N VAL A 391 -15.54 18.14 -18.33
CA VAL A 391 -14.91 16.82 -18.22
C VAL A 391 -13.62 16.72 -19.02
N GLU A 392 -13.45 17.50 -20.09
CA GLU A 392 -12.23 17.60 -20.89
C GLU A 392 -11.12 18.33 -20.11
N TRP A 393 -11.47 19.39 -19.36
CA TRP A 393 -10.54 20.02 -18.44
C TRP A 393 -10.11 19.04 -17.34
N ILE A 394 -11.03 18.23 -16.80
CA ILE A 394 -10.69 17.18 -15.82
C ILE A 394 -9.79 16.10 -16.47
N PHE A 395 -10.03 15.73 -17.73
CA PHE A 395 -9.17 14.79 -18.47
C PHE A 395 -7.73 15.32 -18.60
N THR A 396 -7.59 16.61 -18.94
CA THR A 396 -6.31 17.33 -19.06
C THR A 396 -5.60 17.51 -17.71
N VAL A 397 -6.33 17.86 -16.64
CA VAL A 397 -5.72 18.12 -15.32
C VAL A 397 -5.19 16.84 -14.68
N LEU A 398 -5.73 15.68 -15.07
CA LEU A 398 -5.26 14.34 -14.71
C LEU A 398 -4.19 13.79 -15.68
N ARG A 399 -3.80 14.57 -16.71
CA ARG A 399 -2.79 14.22 -17.72
C ARG A 399 -3.13 12.94 -18.50
N LEU A 400 -4.41 12.68 -18.72
CA LEU A 400 -4.91 11.52 -19.48
C LEU A 400 -4.70 11.67 -20.99
N ASP A 401 -4.49 12.90 -21.46
CA ASP A 401 -4.08 13.26 -22.82
C ASP A 401 -2.61 12.93 -23.11
N GLU A 402 -1.76 12.87 -22.08
CA GLU A 402 -0.35 12.47 -22.21
C GLU A 402 -0.14 10.94 -22.29
N MET A 403 -1.17 10.12 -22.11
CA MET A 403 -1.03 8.66 -21.89
C MET A 403 -0.98 7.77 -23.14
N GLY A 404 -1.50 8.23 -24.29
CA GLY A 404 -1.53 7.45 -25.53
C GLY A 404 -2.16 6.06 -25.35
N GLU A 405 -1.58 5.03 -25.98
CA GLU A 405 -2.01 3.63 -25.85
C GLU A 405 -1.97 3.08 -24.40
N GLY A 406 -1.33 3.80 -23.47
CA GLY A 406 -1.38 3.52 -22.04
C GLY A 406 -2.73 3.87 -21.40
N LEU A 407 -3.57 4.68 -22.04
CA LEU A 407 -4.75 5.29 -21.43
C LEU A 407 -5.72 4.27 -20.80
N PHE A 408 -6.10 3.22 -21.53
CA PHE A 408 -7.03 2.20 -21.02
C PHE A 408 -6.43 1.30 -19.94
N LYS A 409 -5.12 1.35 -19.71
CA LYS A 409 -4.44 0.69 -18.58
C LYS A 409 -4.47 1.56 -17.31
N SER A 410 -4.81 2.85 -17.43
CA SER A 410 -4.79 3.83 -16.34
C SER A 410 -5.98 3.68 -15.36
N PRO A 411 -5.73 3.49 -14.05
CA PRO A 411 -6.79 3.54 -13.03
C PRO A 411 -7.48 4.90 -12.96
N LEU A 412 -6.82 5.99 -13.39
CA LEU A 412 -7.38 7.35 -13.40
C LEU A 412 -8.39 7.52 -14.53
N PHE A 413 -8.07 7.02 -15.74
CA PHE A 413 -9.02 6.97 -16.85
C PHE A 413 -10.26 6.13 -16.50
N SER A 414 -10.06 4.98 -15.84
CA SER A 414 -11.14 4.14 -15.34
C SER A 414 -12.10 4.90 -14.41
N GLN A 415 -11.57 5.69 -13.47
CA GLN A 415 -12.36 6.54 -12.59
C GLN A 415 -13.06 7.70 -13.33
N TRP A 416 -12.39 8.34 -14.27
CA TRP A 416 -12.93 9.45 -15.07
C TRP A 416 -14.06 9.00 -15.99
N ALA A 417 -13.91 7.86 -16.69
CA ALA A 417 -14.98 7.25 -17.48
C ALA A 417 -16.16 6.84 -16.58
N THR A 418 -15.89 6.20 -15.44
CA THR A 418 -16.94 5.83 -14.46
C THR A 418 -17.72 7.05 -13.94
N PHE A 419 -17.05 8.19 -13.73
CA PHE A 419 -17.70 9.44 -13.30
C PHE A 419 -18.71 9.92 -14.36
N ILE A 420 -18.36 9.88 -15.64
CA ILE A 420 -19.26 10.21 -16.75
C ILE A 420 -20.41 9.18 -16.86
N GLU A 421 -20.12 7.89 -16.81
CA GLU A 421 -21.14 6.83 -16.86
C GLU A 421 -22.16 6.94 -15.70
N VAL A 422 -21.72 7.31 -14.50
CA VAL A 422 -22.61 7.51 -13.34
C VAL A 422 -23.48 8.76 -13.51
N ARG A 423 -22.97 9.84 -14.10
CA ARG A 423 -23.75 11.04 -14.42
C ARG A 423 -24.80 10.78 -15.50
N HIS A 424 -24.44 10.01 -16.53
CA HIS A 424 -25.27 9.72 -17.70
C HIS A 424 -25.98 8.35 -17.59
N ARG A 425 -26.25 7.88 -16.36
CA ARG A 425 -26.75 6.53 -16.08
C ARG A 425 -28.05 6.16 -16.81
N ASP A 426 -28.94 7.14 -16.98
CA ASP A 426 -30.23 6.97 -17.65
C ASP A 426 -30.13 7.17 -19.19
N LYS A 427 -28.94 7.50 -19.71
CA LYS A 427 -28.63 7.71 -21.14
C LYS A 427 -27.18 7.25 -21.47
N PRO A 428 -26.89 5.93 -21.45
CA PRO A 428 -25.52 5.42 -21.64
C PRO A 428 -24.86 5.82 -22.98
N GLU A 429 -25.66 6.07 -24.01
CA GLU A 429 -25.20 6.60 -25.31
C GLU A 429 -24.54 7.97 -25.11
N ALA A 430 -25.19 8.87 -24.38
CA ALA A 430 -24.67 10.21 -24.09
C ALA A 430 -23.39 10.15 -23.22
N ALA A 431 -23.27 9.16 -22.32
CA ALA A 431 -22.02 8.92 -21.59
C ALA A 431 -20.88 8.61 -22.58
N THR A 432 -21.16 7.72 -23.53
CA THR A 432 -20.18 7.22 -24.49
C THR A 432 -19.82 8.28 -25.53
N ASP A 433 -20.77 9.13 -25.95
CA ASP A 433 -20.52 10.27 -26.83
C ASP A 433 -19.67 11.36 -26.16
N VAL A 434 -19.86 11.62 -24.87
CA VAL A 434 -19.03 12.57 -24.10
C VAL A 434 -17.59 12.05 -23.95
N ILE A 435 -17.42 10.76 -23.62
CA ILE A 435 -16.11 10.11 -23.57
C ILE A 435 -15.43 10.18 -24.94
N LEU A 436 -16.11 9.77 -26.02
CA LEU A 436 -15.55 9.79 -27.37
C LEU A 436 -15.18 11.20 -27.82
N SER A 437 -16.02 12.20 -27.54
CA SER A 437 -15.76 13.58 -27.97
C SER A 437 -14.55 14.17 -27.24
N THR A 438 -14.35 13.84 -25.96
CA THR A 438 -13.12 14.18 -25.23
C THR A 438 -11.90 13.51 -25.88
N LEU A 439 -11.96 12.21 -26.17
CA LEU A 439 -10.85 11.50 -26.82
C LEU A 439 -10.54 12.07 -28.21
N VAL A 440 -11.56 12.44 -29.00
CA VAL A 440 -11.41 13.14 -30.29
C VAL A 440 -10.74 14.52 -30.11
N ALA A 441 -11.08 15.27 -29.07
CA ALA A 441 -10.48 16.59 -28.81
C ALA A 441 -8.98 16.53 -28.50
N HIS A 442 -8.51 15.47 -27.81
CA HIS A 442 -7.10 15.31 -27.43
C HIS A 442 -6.27 14.50 -28.44
N TYR A 443 -6.82 13.42 -29.00
CA TYR A 443 -6.09 12.51 -29.91
C TYR A 443 -6.42 12.73 -31.41
N GLY A 444 -7.40 13.58 -31.72
CA GLY A 444 -7.88 13.85 -33.08
C GLY A 444 -8.72 12.71 -33.68
N GLU A 445 -9.32 12.92 -34.84
CA GLU A 445 -10.16 11.90 -35.52
C GLU A 445 -9.36 10.88 -36.37
N LYS A 446 -8.08 10.68 -36.08
CA LYS A 446 -7.12 9.95 -36.93
C LYS A 446 -6.39 8.83 -36.16
N GLY A 447 -5.33 8.28 -36.75
CA GLY A 447 -4.49 7.20 -36.21
C GLY A 447 -4.31 7.17 -34.69
N PRO A 448 -3.89 8.25 -34.01
CA PRO A 448 -3.68 8.22 -32.55
C PRO A 448 -4.93 7.81 -31.74
N LEU A 449 -6.13 8.24 -32.15
CA LEU A 449 -7.38 7.80 -31.52
C LEU A 449 -7.68 6.33 -31.82
N ALA A 450 -7.41 5.87 -33.04
CA ALA A 450 -7.53 4.45 -33.38
C ALA A 450 -6.56 3.59 -32.56
N ASP A 451 -5.30 3.99 -32.43
CA ASP A 451 -4.28 3.31 -31.62
C ASP A 451 -4.74 3.19 -30.15
N VAL A 452 -5.11 4.32 -29.54
CA VAL A 452 -5.62 4.42 -28.16
C VAL A 452 -6.82 3.50 -27.94
N LEU A 453 -7.80 3.54 -28.84
CA LEU A 453 -9.02 2.74 -28.70
C LEU A 453 -8.76 1.25 -28.95
N VAL A 454 -7.92 0.88 -29.91
CA VAL A 454 -7.55 -0.52 -30.19
C VAL A 454 -6.81 -1.13 -29.02
N ALA A 455 -5.82 -0.45 -28.45
CA ALA A 455 -5.14 -0.88 -27.23
C ALA A 455 -6.13 -1.06 -26.05
N GLY A 456 -7.21 -0.28 -26.01
CA GLY A 456 -8.31 -0.47 -25.07
C GLY A 456 -9.15 -1.73 -25.27
N THR A 457 -9.19 -2.30 -26.48
CA THR A 457 -9.91 -3.57 -26.75
C THR A 457 -9.20 -4.79 -26.14
N GLU A 458 -7.89 -4.71 -25.94
CA GLU A 458 -7.06 -5.78 -25.35
C GLU A 458 -7.17 -5.83 -23.82
N ILE A 459 -7.62 -4.75 -23.18
CA ILE A 459 -7.74 -4.65 -21.72
C ILE A 459 -9.07 -5.29 -21.26
N PRO A 460 -9.09 -6.47 -20.59
CA PRO A 460 -10.31 -7.27 -20.50
C PRO A 460 -11.49 -6.61 -19.76
N HIS A 461 -11.21 -5.70 -18.83
CA HIS A 461 -12.24 -4.96 -18.09
C HIS A 461 -12.71 -3.67 -18.80
N MET A 462 -11.97 -3.20 -19.80
CA MET A 462 -12.27 -2.01 -20.61
C MET A 462 -12.73 -2.31 -22.03
N ALA A 463 -12.47 -3.53 -22.53
CA ALA A 463 -12.73 -3.93 -23.91
C ALA A 463 -14.15 -3.57 -24.40
N LYS A 464 -15.17 -3.71 -23.53
CA LYS A 464 -16.55 -3.32 -23.84
C LYS A 464 -16.71 -1.82 -24.13
N LEU A 465 -16.05 -0.96 -23.34
CA LEU A 465 -16.09 0.50 -23.53
C LEU A 465 -15.33 0.87 -24.81
N ALA A 466 -14.11 0.36 -24.99
CA ALA A 466 -13.29 0.59 -26.19
C ALA A 466 -14.01 0.17 -27.49
N VAL A 467 -14.59 -1.04 -27.53
CA VAL A 467 -15.39 -1.52 -28.67
C VAL A 467 -16.64 -0.66 -28.90
N ASN A 468 -17.29 -0.14 -27.85
CA ASN A 468 -18.44 0.75 -28.01
C ASN A 468 -18.04 2.12 -28.58
N LEU A 469 -16.94 2.70 -28.12
CA LEU A 469 -16.38 3.95 -28.63
C LEU A 469 -16.01 3.82 -30.12
N LEU A 470 -15.31 2.76 -30.50
CA LEU A 470 -14.99 2.44 -31.90
C LEU A 470 -16.25 2.27 -32.75
N LYS A 471 -17.26 1.55 -32.25
CA LYS A 471 -18.56 1.39 -32.94
C LYS A 471 -19.31 2.71 -33.15
N ILE A 472 -19.08 3.74 -32.34
CA ILE A 472 -19.65 5.08 -32.56
C ILE A 472 -18.79 5.86 -33.55
N GLN A 473 -17.45 5.83 -33.41
CA GLN A 473 -16.54 6.51 -34.32
C GLN A 473 -16.70 6.00 -35.77
N PHE A 474 -16.87 4.69 -35.95
CA PHE A 474 -17.18 4.07 -37.24
C PHE A 474 -18.53 4.52 -37.81
N ARG A 475 -19.54 4.83 -36.98
CA ARG A 475 -20.78 5.46 -37.48
C ARG A 475 -20.50 6.88 -37.96
N LYS A 476 -19.84 7.70 -37.14
CA LYS A 476 -19.46 9.08 -37.51
C LYS A 476 -18.71 9.12 -38.86
N TRP A 477 -17.75 8.22 -39.09
CA TRP A 477 -17.02 8.11 -40.36
C TRP A 477 -17.89 7.66 -41.54
N ASN A 478 -18.77 6.67 -41.36
CA ASN A 478 -19.74 6.26 -42.36
C ASN A 478 -20.69 7.41 -42.74
N ASP A 479 -21.17 8.14 -41.74
CA ASP A 479 -22.22 9.16 -41.90
C ASP A 479 -21.67 10.46 -42.55
N ILE A 480 -20.36 10.72 -42.46
CA ILE A 480 -19.64 11.73 -43.25
C ILE A 480 -19.04 11.19 -44.56
N GLY A 481 -19.43 9.98 -44.97
CA GLY A 481 -19.13 9.42 -46.28
C GLY A 481 -17.71 8.88 -46.49
N LYS A 482 -17.01 8.44 -45.43
CA LYS A 482 -15.69 7.79 -45.59
C LYS A 482 -15.80 6.43 -46.29
N ASP A 483 -14.92 6.22 -47.25
CA ASP A 483 -14.71 4.95 -47.95
C ASP A 483 -13.90 3.93 -47.11
N ALA A 484 -13.69 2.74 -47.68
CA ALA A 484 -12.93 1.67 -47.06
C ALA A 484 -11.43 2.00 -46.90
N GLU A 485 -10.81 2.58 -47.92
CA GLU A 485 -9.37 2.88 -48.01
C GLU A 485 -8.94 3.94 -46.99
N TRP A 486 -9.76 4.98 -46.80
CA TRP A 486 -9.54 6.00 -45.77
C TRP A 486 -9.56 5.39 -44.36
N VAL A 487 -10.51 4.51 -44.05
CA VAL A 487 -10.57 3.85 -42.73
C VAL A 487 -9.42 2.83 -42.58
N PHE A 488 -9.03 2.14 -43.65
CA PHE A 488 -7.88 1.23 -43.65
C PHE A 488 -6.58 1.96 -43.28
N THR A 489 -6.33 3.09 -43.93
CA THR A 489 -5.20 3.99 -43.67
C THR A 489 -5.24 4.57 -42.26
N ILE A 490 -6.41 5.01 -41.78
CA ILE A 490 -6.55 5.58 -40.42
C ILE A 490 -6.36 4.53 -39.32
N LEU A 491 -6.67 3.27 -39.57
CA LEU A 491 -6.35 2.16 -38.67
C LEU A 491 -4.88 1.68 -38.79
N ARG A 492 -4.09 2.27 -39.71
CA ARG A 492 -2.72 1.89 -40.09
C ARG A 492 -2.58 0.44 -40.56
N LEU A 493 -3.62 -0.12 -41.17
CA LEU A 493 -3.60 -1.53 -41.60
C LEU A 493 -2.51 -1.80 -42.64
N ASN A 494 -2.21 -0.81 -43.48
CA ASN A 494 -1.10 -0.81 -44.44
C ASN A 494 0.30 -1.04 -43.81
N GLU A 495 0.46 -0.96 -42.48
CA GLU A 495 1.74 -1.15 -41.78
C GLU A 495 1.96 -2.61 -41.31
N PHE A 496 0.94 -3.48 -41.40
CA PHE A 496 1.00 -4.85 -40.84
C PHE A 496 1.55 -5.92 -41.79
N GLU A 497 1.79 -5.60 -43.08
CA GLU A 497 2.28 -6.54 -44.12
C GLU A 497 1.69 -7.97 -43.98
N GLU A 498 2.51 -9.01 -43.78
CA GLU A 498 2.02 -10.39 -43.65
C GLU A 498 1.21 -10.68 -42.35
N GLU A 499 1.30 -9.83 -41.33
CA GLU A 499 0.58 -9.97 -40.04
C GLU A 499 -0.83 -9.35 -40.09
N LEU A 500 -1.22 -8.77 -41.24
CA LEU A 500 -2.50 -8.07 -41.43
C LEU A 500 -3.72 -8.87 -40.95
N PHE A 501 -3.75 -10.18 -41.26
CA PHE A 501 -4.85 -11.07 -40.88
C PHE A 501 -4.83 -11.52 -39.41
N GLU A 502 -3.74 -11.30 -38.69
CA GLU A 502 -3.64 -11.54 -37.25
C GLU A 502 -4.04 -10.29 -36.45
N SER A 503 -3.97 -9.09 -37.07
CA SER A 503 -4.30 -7.81 -36.45
C SER A 503 -5.79 -7.70 -36.07
N PRO A 504 -6.14 -7.46 -34.78
CA PRO A 504 -7.52 -7.18 -34.36
C PRO A 504 -8.14 -5.98 -35.10
N ARG A 505 -7.29 -5.04 -35.55
CA ARG A 505 -7.69 -3.87 -36.34
C ARG A 505 -8.36 -4.27 -37.67
N LEU A 506 -7.91 -5.36 -38.31
CA LEU A 506 -8.47 -5.82 -39.58
C LEU A 506 -9.91 -6.27 -39.40
N PHE A 507 -10.20 -7.09 -38.38
CA PHE A 507 -11.57 -7.53 -38.11
C PHE A 507 -12.51 -6.34 -37.88
N MET A 508 -12.03 -5.28 -37.22
CA MET A 508 -12.80 -4.05 -37.03
C MET A 508 -13.06 -3.30 -38.34
N TRP A 509 -12.05 -3.21 -39.22
CA TRP A 509 -12.23 -2.65 -40.56
C TRP A 509 -13.17 -3.48 -41.45
N LEU A 510 -13.08 -4.81 -41.41
CA LEU A 510 -14.00 -5.69 -42.14
C LEU A 510 -15.45 -5.47 -41.71
N VAL A 511 -15.71 -5.27 -40.41
CA VAL A 511 -17.04 -4.89 -39.88
C VAL A 511 -17.45 -3.47 -40.32
N TYR A 512 -16.50 -2.56 -40.56
CA TYR A 512 -16.80 -1.26 -41.18
C TYR A 512 -17.21 -1.41 -42.65
N VAL A 513 -16.44 -2.15 -43.45
CA VAL A 513 -16.71 -2.36 -44.89
C VAL A 513 -18.00 -3.16 -45.09
N GLU A 514 -18.19 -4.26 -44.37
CA GLU A 514 -19.45 -5.03 -44.39
C GLU A 514 -20.66 -4.15 -44.07
N LYS A 515 -20.54 -3.19 -43.14
CA LYS A 515 -21.62 -2.24 -42.84
C LYS A 515 -21.77 -1.14 -43.90
N ARG A 516 -20.68 -0.63 -44.46
CA ARG A 516 -20.69 0.49 -45.42
C ARG A 516 -21.23 0.08 -46.80
N TYR A 517 -21.06 -1.18 -47.19
CA TYR A 517 -21.44 -1.73 -48.50
C TYR A 517 -22.47 -2.85 -48.38
N ARG A 518 -23.43 -2.75 -47.44
CA ARG A 518 -24.46 -3.77 -47.25
C ARG A 518 -25.31 -3.95 -48.50
N ALA A 519 -25.59 -5.21 -48.84
CA ALA A 519 -26.47 -5.53 -49.95
C ALA A 519 -27.85 -4.86 -49.79
N GLU A 520 -28.42 -4.83 -48.59
CA GLU A 520 -29.69 -4.16 -48.28
C GLU A 520 -29.62 -2.63 -48.45
N ASP A 521 -28.43 -2.03 -48.35
CA ASP A 521 -28.20 -0.60 -48.52
C ASP A 521 -27.83 -0.21 -49.96
N ASN A 522 -27.59 -1.18 -50.86
CA ASN A 522 -27.29 -0.92 -52.27
C ASN A 522 -28.50 -0.35 -53.03
N GLU A 523 -28.33 0.83 -53.64
CA GLU A 523 -29.41 1.55 -54.33
C GLU A 523 -29.90 0.85 -55.62
N ALA A 524 -29.04 0.10 -56.32
CA ALA A 524 -29.46 -0.66 -57.50
C ALA A 524 -30.33 -1.87 -57.13
N TYR A 525 -30.00 -2.57 -56.04
CA TYR A 525 -30.81 -3.67 -55.49
C TYR A 525 -32.13 -3.17 -54.89
N LYS A 526 -32.11 -2.06 -54.12
CA LYS A 526 -33.34 -1.36 -53.67
C LYS A 526 -34.23 -1.00 -54.87
N ALA A 527 -33.66 -0.41 -55.92
CA ALA A 527 -34.40 -0.06 -57.14
C ALA A 527 -34.95 -1.28 -57.88
N ALA A 528 -34.20 -2.38 -57.95
CA ALA A 528 -34.66 -3.63 -58.55
C ALA A 528 -35.86 -4.24 -57.79
N ILE A 529 -35.81 -4.30 -56.45
CA ILE A 529 -36.94 -4.75 -55.61
C ILE A 529 -38.15 -3.85 -55.85
N ALA A 530 -37.99 -2.54 -55.72
CA ALA A 530 -39.04 -1.55 -55.91
C ALA A 530 -39.55 -1.47 -57.37
N ALA A 531 -38.90 -2.11 -58.33
CA ALA A 531 -39.40 -2.34 -59.69
C ALA A 531 -40.20 -3.64 -59.77
N ALA A 532 -39.68 -4.76 -59.24
CA ALA A 532 -40.36 -6.06 -59.24
C ALA A 532 -41.70 -6.09 -58.47
N GLU A 533 -41.82 -5.25 -57.44
CA GLU A 533 -43.07 -5.05 -56.70
C GLU A 533 -44.17 -4.37 -57.54
N LYS A 534 -43.79 -3.49 -58.49
CA LYS A 534 -44.74 -2.71 -59.30
C LYS A 534 -45.39 -3.50 -60.44
N TRP A 535 -44.74 -4.57 -60.91
CA TRP A 535 -45.23 -5.35 -62.04
C TRP A 535 -46.16 -6.48 -61.59
N THR A 536 -47.38 -6.48 -62.14
CA THR A 536 -48.44 -7.48 -61.91
C THR A 536 -48.54 -8.51 -63.04
N ASP A 537 -48.00 -8.21 -64.22
CA ASP A 537 -47.95 -9.14 -65.35
C ASP A 537 -47.00 -10.34 -65.04
N PRO A 538 -47.39 -11.60 -65.30
CA PRO A 538 -46.59 -12.77 -64.94
C PRO A 538 -45.22 -12.85 -65.63
N GLU A 539 -45.10 -12.45 -66.90
CA GLU A 539 -43.86 -12.57 -67.66
C GLU A 539 -42.89 -11.44 -67.30
N ILE A 540 -43.39 -10.21 -67.21
CA ILE A 540 -42.59 -9.05 -66.75
C ILE A 540 -42.15 -9.26 -65.29
N LYS A 541 -43.01 -9.80 -64.42
CA LYS A 541 -42.66 -10.09 -63.02
C LYS A 541 -41.61 -11.19 -62.90
N LYS A 542 -41.62 -12.21 -63.79
CA LYS A 542 -40.54 -13.21 -63.85
C LYS A 542 -39.20 -12.54 -64.16
N LEU A 543 -39.14 -11.75 -65.23
CA LEU A 543 -37.91 -11.04 -65.63
C LEU A 543 -37.43 -10.05 -64.56
N ALA A 544 -38.34 -9.37 -63.88
CA ALA A 544 -38.01 -8.48 -62.77
C ALA A 544 -37.45 -9.23 -61.54
N ASN A 545 -37.97 -10.42 -61.23
CA ASN A 545 -37.42 -11.27 -60.16
C ASN A 545 -36.02 -11.82 -60.52
N GLU A 546 -35.79 -12.14 -61.80
CA GLU A 546 -34.46 -12.53 -62.30
C GLU A 546 -33.47 -11.36 -62.19
N ALA A 547 -33.87 -10.14 -62.54
CA ALA A 547 -33.08 -8.93 -62.33
C ALA A 547 -32.81 -8.63 -60.84
N VAL A 548 -33.78 -8.85 -59.95
CA VAL A 548 -33.59 -8.75 -58.48
C VAL A 548 -32.55 -9.75 -57.99
N LYS A 549 -32.54 -10.99 -58.52
CA LYS A 549 -31.51 -11.99 -58.19
C LYS A 549 -30.12 -11.51 -58.60
N THR A 550 -29.95 -11.04 -59.85
CA THR A 550 -28.65 -10.53 -60.32
C THR A 550 -28.20 -9.28 -59.55
N ALA A 551 -29.12 -8.34 -59.26
CA ALA A 551 -28.80 -7.17 -58.45
C ALA A 551 -28.41 -7.53 -57.01
N LYS A 552 -29.00 -8.59 -56.44
CA LYS A 552 -28.58 -9.15 -55.14
C LYS A 552 -27.18 -9.75 -55.18
N GLU A 553 -26.86 -10.45 -56.27
CA GLU A 553 -25.56 -11.09 -56.45
C GLU A 553 -24.44 -10.03 -56.60
N VAL A 554 -24.69 -8.95 -57.34
CA VAL A 554 -23.79 -7.78 -57.38
C VAL A 554 -23.67 -7.11 -56.00
N ALA A 555 -24.79 -6.78 -55.37
CA ALA A 555 -24.81 -6.10 -54.06
C ALA A 555 -24.21 -6.94 -52.91
N TYR A 556 -24.12 -8.26 -53.06
CA TYR A 556 -23.39 -9.15 -52.15
C TYR A 556 -21.87 -9.07 -52.35
N MET A 557 -21.39 -8.74 -53.55
CA MET A 557 -19.95 -8.68 -53.87
C MET A 557 -19.30 -7.35 -53.49
N GLU A 558 -20.05 -6.24 -53.45
CA GLU A 558 -19.51 -4.89 -53.13
C GLU A 558 -18.60 -4.81 -51.88
N PRO A 559 -18.89 -5.48 -50.73
CA PRO A 559 -17.97 -5.51 -49.60
C PRO A 559 -16.62 -6.15 -49.92
N PHE A 560 -16.62 -7.25 -50.70
CA PHE A 560 -15.41 -7.98 -51.07
C PHE A 560 -14.63 -7.22 -52.15
N GLU A 561 -15.31 -6.57 -53.09
CA GLU A 561 -14.69 -5.66 -54.07
C GLU A 561 -14.02 -4.46 -53.39
N ALA A 562 -14.68 -3.86 -52.40
CA ALA A 562 -14.11 -2.77 -51.59
C ALA A 562 -12.89 -3.23 -50.77
N VAL A 563 -12.91 -4.46 -50.23
CA VAL A 563 -11.71 -5.05 -49.59
C VAL A 563 -10.60 -5.28 -50.62
N PHE A 564 -10.90 -5.95 -51.74
CA PHE A 564 -9.93 -6.25 -52.80
C PHE A 564 -9.24 -4.99 -53.32
N SER A 565 -10.03 -3.97 -53.69
CA SER A 565 -9.50 -2.70 -54.19
C SER A 565 -8.64 -1.96 -53.18
N THR A 566 -8.96 -2.04 -51.88
CA THR A 566 -8.15 -1.42 -50.82
C THR A 566 -6.85 -2.18 -50.58
N LEU A 567 -6.88 -3.51 -50.59
CA LEU A 567 -5.67 -4.31 -50.40
C LEU A 567 -4.72 -4.20 -51.61
N HIS A 568 -5.25 -4.13 -52.82
CA HIS A 568 -4.47 -3.97 -54.06
C HIS A 568 -3.92 -2.53 -54.25
N SER A 569 -4.51 -1.49 -53.65
CA SER A 569 -3.91 -0.15 -53.65
C SER A 569 -2.75 -0.02 -52.66
N HIS A 570 -2.73 -0.81 -51.59
CA HIS A 570 -1.70 -0.77 -50.54
C HIS A 570 -0.59 -1.84 -50.65
N TYR A 571 -0.86 -3.01 -51.25
CA TYR A 571 0.10 -4.12 -51.36
C TYR A 571 0.34 -4.56 -52.81
N LYS A 572 1.58 -4.96 -53.11
CA LYS A 572 1.95 -5.58 -54.40
C LYS A 572 1.38 -7.00 -54.50
N ASP A 573 1.03 -7.44 -55.70
CA ASP A 573 0.37 -8.72 -55.97
C ASP A 573 1.03 -9.95 -55.33
N ASP A 574 2.37 -10.06 -55.37
CA ASP A 574 3.09 -11.17 -54.73
C ASP A 574 2.83 -11.24 -53.21
N MET A 575 2.89 -10.10 -52.53
CA MET A 575 2.63 -9.95 -51.09
C MET A 575 1.14 -10.06 -50.78
N LEU A 576 0.27 -9.51 -51.63
CA LEU A 576 -1.18 -9.61 -51.49
C LEU A 576 -1.65 -11.07 -51.55
N LYS A 577 -1.04 -11.88 -52.44
CA LYS A 577 -1.27 -13.31 -52.55
C LYS A 577 -0.86 -14.09 -51.28
N GLU A 578 0.26 -13.72 -50.66
CA GLU A 578 0.72 -14.30 -49.39
C GLU A 578 -0.17 -13.90 -48.20
N ILE A 579 -0.52 -12.61 -48.12
CA ILE A 579 -1.50 -12.04 -47.18
C ILE A 579 -2.83 -12.80 -47.27
N LEU A 580 -3.40 -12.95 -48.47
CA LEU A 580 -4.66 -13.66 -48.68
C LEU A 580 -4.56 -15.16 -48.38
N ALA A 581 -3.39 -15.80 -48.61
CA ALA A 581 -3.16 -17.19 -48.22
C ALA A 581 -3.21 -17.37 -46.69
N LYS A 582 -2.56 -16.48 -45.91
CA LYS A 582 -2.69 -16.49 -44.44
C LYS A 582 -4.13 -16.21 -43.98
N GLY A 583 -4.82 -15.30 -44.68
CA GLY A 583 -6.25 -15.04 -44.44
C GLY A 583 -7.13 -16.29 -44.62
N SER A 584 -6.89 -17.09 -45.67
CA SER A 584 -7.55 -18.39 -45.88
C SER A 584 -7.29 -19.39 -44.75
N GLU A 585 -6.23 -19.25 -43.96
CA GLU A 585 -5.90 -20.15 -42.83
C GLU A 585 -6.42 -19.64 -41.47
N ASN A 586 -7.04 -18.45 -41.44
CA ASN A 586 -7.49 -17.80 -40.21
C ASN A 586 -8.57 -18.60 -39.46
N ALA A 587 -8.46 -18.64 -38.12
CA ALA A 587 -9.39 -19.37 -37.26
C ALA A 587 -10.78 -18.69 -37.10
N ASN A 588 -10.90 -17.40 -37.45
CA ASN A 588 -12.17 -16.67 -37.45
C ASN A 588 -12.88 -16.89 -38.81
N PRO A 589 -14.08 -17.52 -38.83
CA PRO A 589 -14.73 -17.92 -40.08
C PRO A 589 -15.14 -16.73 -40.96
N GLU A 590 -15.47 -15.56 -40.40
CA GLU A 590 -15.82 -14.38 -41.20
C GLU A 590 -14.58 -13.75 -41.84
N VAL A 591 -13.45 -13.74 -41.13
CA VAL A 591 -12.15 -13.27 -41.66
C VAL A 591 -11.68 -14.18 -42.78
N LYS A 592 -11.73 -15.51 -42.55
CA LYS A 592 -11.44 -16.52 -43.57
C LYS A 592 -12.35 -16.39 -44.79
N LYS A 593 -13.66 -16.21 -44.60
CA LYS A 593 -14.62 -16.02 -45.70
C LYS A 593 -14.28 -14.81 -46.56
N VAL A 594 -13.91 -13.68 -45.97
CA VAL A 594 -13.45 -12.51 -46.74
C VAL A 594 -12.18 -12.83 -47.52
N ALA A 595 -11.18 -13.43 -46.87
CA ALA A 595 -9.94 -13.82 -47.54
C ALA A 595 -10.19 -14.79 -48.71
N ASP A 596 -11.03 -15.81 -48.51
CA ASP A 596 -11.35 -16.83 -49.52
C ASP A 596 -12.10 -16.23 -50.73
N GLU A 597 -12.99 -15.25 -50.56
CA GLU A 597 -13.64 -14.57 -51.71
C GLU A 597 -12.72 -13.55 -52.40
N VAL A 598 -12.00 -12.72 -51.65
CA VAL A 598 -11.05 -11.73 -52.19
C VAL A 598 -9.89 -12.42 -52.92
N LYS A 599 -9.49 -13.61 -52.47
CA LYS A 599 -8.51 -14.46 -53.17
C LYS A 599 -9.01 -14.92 -54.53
N LYS A 600 -10.30 -15.28 -54.69
CA LYS A 600 -10.87 -15.62 -56.01
C LYS A 600 -10.87 -14.40 -56.94
N MET A 601 -11.18 -13.21 -56.42
CA MET A 601 -11.10 -11.95 -57.18
C MET A 601 -9.68 -11.69 -57.68
N HIS A 602 -8.68 -11.85 -56.80
CA HIS A 602 -7.25 -11.74 -57.15
C HIS A 602 -6.83 -12.79 -58.17
N GLU A 603 -7.18 -14.06 -57.97
CA GLU A 603 -6.85 -15.17 -58.88
C GLU A 603 -7.50 -15.00 -60.25
N TRP A 604 -8.70 -14.40 -60.35
CA TRP A 604 -9.33 -14.06 -61.62
C TRP A 604 -8.69 -12.85 -62.30
N ALA A 605 -8.48 -11.74 -61.58
CA ALA A 605 -7.86 -10.52 -62.12
C ALA A 605 -6.43 -10.77 -62.63
N THR A 606 -5.69 -11.70 -62.00
CA THR A 606 -4.33 -12.11 -62.42
C THR A 606 -4.33 -13.20 -63.51
N GLN A 607 -5.50 -13.61 -64.04
CA GLN A 607 -5.64 -14.52 -65.18
C GLN A 607 -6.10 -13.83 -66.48
N GLU A 608 -6.51 -12.57 -66.44
CA GLU A 608 -6.93 -11.78 -67.62
C GLU A 608 -5.81 -10.86 -68.18
N TYR A 609 -4.57 -11.00 -67.69
CA TYR A 609 -3.35 -10.30 -68.14
C TYR A 609 -2.23 -11.29 -68.52
#